data_AF-A0A6J6GYX8-F1
#
_entry.id   AF-A0A6J6GYX8-F1
#
_cell.length_a   1.000
_cell.length_b   1.000
_cell.length_c   1.000
_cell.angle_alpha   90.00
_cell.angle_beta   90.00
_cell.angle_gamma   90.00
#
_symmetry.space_group_name_H-M   'P 1'
#
loop_
_entity.id
_entity.type
_entity.pdbx_description
1 polymer ?
#
loop_
_entity_poly.entity_id
_entity_poly.type
_entity_poly.pdbx_seq_one_letter_code
_entity_poly.pdbx_strand_id
1 'polypeptide(L)'
;MQKPGIFDPAFRVALGDRIYGCDDCQEVCPPTVRHAIVEKPHGKTQAWVSVMTILNSDDETLLENFKAWYIADRDPKWIRRNALIILGNIGDASDEATQIVLKRYLIDREPILRAHAVWATARLGLNYLLPSKDSDPIVQDELNSLPSVRL
;
A
#
# COMPACT_ATOMS: atom_id res chain seq x y z
N MET A 1 -0.27 8.21 -6.05
CA MET A 1 -0.88 6.93 -5.62
C MET A 1 -2.03 6.45 -6.49
N GLN A 2 -2.82 7.33 -7.11
CA GLN A 2 -4.03 6.90 -7.86
C GLN A 2 -3.72 6.38 -9.27
N LYS A 3 -2.54 6.67 -9.82
CA LYS A 3 -2.13 6.21 -11.15
C LYS A 3 -1.93 4.67 -11.17
N PRO A 4 -2.47 3.96 -12.18
CA PRO A 4 -2.15 2.57 -12.48
C PRO A 4 -0.66 2.29 -12.69
N GLY A 5 -0.29 1.02 -12.55
CA GLY A 5 1.06 0.50 -12.81
C GLY A 5 1.92 0.35 -11.55
N ILE A 6 3.21 0.08 -11.78
CA ILE A 6 4.21 0.05 -10.72
C ILE A 6 4.32 1.42 -10.08
N PHE A 7 4.22 1.47 -8.75
CA PHE A 7 4.49 2.69 -8.02
C PHE A 7 6.00 2.91 -7.98
N ASP A 8 6.43 4.11 -8.38
CA ASP A 8 7.85 4.45 -8.46
C ASP A 8 8.56 4.22 -7.11
N PRO A 9 9.60 3.37 -7.06
CA PRO A 9 10.34 3.04 -5.85
C PRO A 9 10.80 4.26 -5.05
N ALA A 10 11.17 5.36 -5.73
CA ALA A 10 11.70 6.57 -5.09
C ALA A 10 10.69 7.23 -4.13
N PHE A 11 9.39 7.04 -4.36
CA PHE A 11 8.34 7.67 -3.55
C PHE A 11 7.68 6.72 -2.54
N ARG A 12 7.97 5.40 -2.59
CA ARG A 12 7.28 4.39 -1.74
C ARG A 12 7.45 4.65 -0.26
N VAL A 13 8.67 5.05 0.15
CA VAL A 13 8.99 5.37 1.55
C VAL A 13 8.25 6.62 2.02
N ALA A 14 8.21 7.65 1.18
CA ALA A 14 7.60 8.94 1.50
C ALA A 14 6.08 8.85 1.74
N LEU A 15 5.42 7.80 1.24
CA LEU A 15 3.99 7.59 1.49
C LEU A 15 3.68 7.38 2.98
N GLY A 16 4.59 6.75 3.74
CA GLY A 16 4.32 6.38 5.13
C GLY A 16 3.10 5.46 5.22
N ASP A 17 2.08 5.90 5.96
CA ASP A 17 0.81 5.22 6.23
C ASP A 17 -0.37 5.71 5.35
N ARG A 18 -0.12 6.60 4.39
CA ARG A 18 -1.16 7.21 3.56
C ARG A 18 -1.59 6.26 2.44
N ILE A 19 -2.83 5.78 2.50
CA ILE A 19 -3.44 4.88 1.49
C ILE A 19 -4.01 5.63 0.28
N TYR A 20 -4.44 6.87 0.48
CA TYR A 20 -5.14 7.66 -0.53
C TYR A 20 -4.91 9.16 -0.31
N GLY A 21 -4.65 9.90 -1.39
CA GLY A 21 -4.43 11.36 -1.32
C GLY A 21 -3.11 11.75 -0.63
N CYS A 22 -2.85 13.06 -0.57
CA CYS A 22 -1.77 13.65 0.21
C CYS A 22 -2.18 15.09 0.52
N ASP A 23 -2.26 15.42 1.81
CA ASP A 23 -2.64 16.76 2.28
C ASP A 23 -1.49 17.50 2.95
N ASP A 24 -0.27 16.97 2.91
CA ASP A 24 0.92 17.55 3.55
C ASP A 24 1.13 19.03 3.17
N CYS A 25 0.90 19.40 1.90
CA CYS A 25 1.02 20.79 1.46
C CYS A 25 -0.06 21.71 2.05
N GLN A 26 -1.25 21.18 2.33
CA GLN A 26 -2.35 21.91 2.96
C GLN A 26 -2.13 22.04 4.47
N GLU A 27 -1.59 20.99 5.11
CA GLU A 27 -1.30 20.97 6.54
C GLU A 27 -0.23 21.99 6.95
N VAL A 28 0.75 22.26 6.07
CA VAL A 28 1.80 23.25 6.32
C VAL A 28 1.45 24.66 5.83
N CYS A 29 0.34 24.83 5.11
CA CYS A 29 -0.04 26.10 4.49
C CYS A 29 -0.64 27.08 5.52
N PRO A 30 0.01 28.22 5.84
CA PRO A 30 -0.49 29.12 6.88
C PRO A 30 -1.90 29.66 6.62
N PRO A 31 -2.31 30.05 5.39
CA PRO A 31 -3.69 30.41 5.10
C PRO A 31 -4.70 29.28 5.32
N THR A 32 -4.39 28.05 4.88
CA THR A 32 -5.30 26.90 5.02
C THR A 32 -5.54 26.56 6.49
N VAL A 33 -4.47 26.53 7.28
CA VAL A 33 -4.56 26.24 8.72
C VAL A 33 -5.32 27.33 9.48
N ARG A 34 -5.06 28.62 9.17
CA ARG A 34 -5.71 29.75 9.85
C ARG A 34 -7.22 29.85 9.59
N HIS A 35 -7.67 29.40 8.41
CA HIS A 35 -9.08 29.50 8.00
C HIS A 35 -9.75 28.13 7.87
N ALA A 36 -9.19 27.09 8.49
CA ALA A 36 -9.74 25.75 8.43
C ALA A 36 -11.18 25.74 8.96
N ILE A 37 -12.14 25.39 8.10
CA ILE A 37 -13.52 25.20 8.50
C ILE A 37 -13.61 23.79 9.10
N VAL A 38 -13.78 23.70 10.41
CA VAL A 38 -14.04 22.42 11.08
C VAL A 38 -15.53 22.10 10.92
N GLU A 39 -15.92 21.63 9.74
CA GLU A 39 -17.22 20.96 9.59
C GLU A 39 -17.12 19.57 10.21
N LYS A 40 -18.07 19.25 11.09
CA LYS A 40 -18.22 17.86 11.55
C LYS A 40 -18.58 17.02 10.31
N PRO A 41 -17.83 15.94 10.03
CA PRO A 41 -18.14 15.10 8.89
C PRO A 41 -19.60 14.64 8.96
N HIS A 42 -20.36 14.90 7.90
CA HIS A 42 -21.71 14.36 7.78
C HIS A 42 -21.59 12.88 7.39
N GLY A 43 -21.78 11.99 8.38
CA GLY A 43 -21.74 10.54 8.20
C GLY A 43 -20.59 9.85 8.94
N LYS A 44 -20.49 8.52 8.80
CA LYS A 44 -19.38 7.71 9.34
C LYS A 44 -18.19 7.74 8.38
N THR A 45 -17.55 8.89 8.20
CA THR A 45 -16.30 8.97 7.44
C THR A 45 -15.19 8.37 8.29
N GLN A 46 -14.66 7.22 7.88
CA GLN A 46 -13.59 6.54 8.61
C GLN A 46 -12.23 7.06 8.10
N ALA A 47 -11.59 7.91 8.89
CA ALA A 47 -10.29 8.50 8.54
C ALA A 47 -9.14 7.49 8.51
N TRP A 48 -9.29 6.36 9.22
CA TRP A 48 -8.24 5.35 9.40
C TRP A 48 -8.73 3.96 9.04
N VAL A 49 -7.98 3.26 8.21
CA VAL A 49 -8.31 1.90 7.76
C VAL A 49 -7.15 0.97 8.03
N SER A 50 -7.46 -0.23 8.51
CA SER A 50 -6.47 -1.30 8.67
C SER A 50 -6.01 -1.83 7.32
N VAL A 51 -4.70 -1.71 7.08
CA VAL A 51 -4.01 -2.32 5.92
C VAL A 51 -4.23 -3.82 5.88
N MET A 52 -4.23 -4.48 7.05
CA MET A 52 -4.50 -5.93 7.14
C MET A 52 -5.93 -6.26 6.73
N THR A 53 -6.91 -5.42 7.06
CA THR A 53 -8.28 -5.60 6.58
C THR A 53 -8.34 -5.48 5.06
N ILE A 54 -7.76 -4.42 4.47
CA ILE A 54 -7.70 -4.24 3.01
C ILE A 54 -7.10 -5.48 2.32
N LEU A 55 -5.95 -5.95 2.82
CA LEU A 55 -5.20 -7.03 2.21
C LEU A 55 -5.89 -8.40 2.36
N ASN A 56 -6.84 -8.55 3.28
CA ASN A 56 -7.61 -9.78 3.49
C ASN A 56 -9.05 -9.72 2.96
N SER A 57 -9.54 -8.56 2.52
CA SER A 57 -10.87 -8.43 1.93
C SER A 57 -10.92 -8.99 0.50
N ASP A 58 -12.05 -9.59 0.15
CA ASP A 58 -12.43 -9.89 -1.22
C ASP A 58 -12.70 -8.59 -2.02
N ASP A 59 -12.79 -8.73 -3.34
CA ASP A 59 -12.92 -7.61 -4.28
C ASP A 59 -14.22 -6.81 -4.07
N GLU A 60 -15.34 -7.50 -3.84
CA GLU A 60 -16.66 -6.90 -3.72
C GLU A 60 -16.74 -6.05 -2.44
N THR A 61 -16.31 -6.64 -1.32
CA THR A 61 -16.21 -5.95 -0.03
C THR A 61 -15.29 -4.73 -0.12
N LEU A 62 -14.15 -4.86 -0.81
CA LEU A 62 -13.20 -3.74 -0.95
C LEU A 62 -13.82 -2.59 -1.74
N LEU A 63 -14.44 -2.87 -2.88
CA LEU A 63 -15.04 -1.84 -3.72
C LEU A 63 -16.25 -1.18 -3.07
N GLU A 64 -17.02 -1.90 -2.26
CA GLU A 64 -18.13 -1.33 -1.49
C GLU A 64 -17.62 -0.39 -0.38
N ASN A 65 -16.62 -0.83 0.39
CA ASN A 65 -16.03 -0.04 1.47
C ASN A 65 -15.36 1.25 0.97
N PHE A 66 -14.76 1.22 -0.23
CA PHE A 66 -14.06 2.36 -0.83
C PHE A 66 -14.81 2.98 -2.01
N LYS A 67 -16.14 2.80 -2.09
CA LYS A 67 -16.92 3.26 -3.24
C LYS A 67 -16.81 4.75 -3.54
N ALA A 68 -16.59 5.56 -2.51
CA ALA A 68 -16.44 7.01 -2.61
C ALA A 68 -15.07 7.44 -3.17
N TRP A 69 -14.08 6.55 -3.19
CA TRP A 69 -12.76 6.85 -3.72
C TRP A 69 -12.72 6.64 -5.23
N TYR A 70 -11.99 7.52 -5.93
CA TYR A 70 -11.60 7.23 -7.30
C TYR A 70 -10.56 6.10 -7.30
N ILE A 71 -10.93 4.99 -7.92
CA ILE A 71 -10.09 3.80 -8.13
C ILE A 71 -10.07 3.57 -9.64
N ALA A 72 -8.89 3.58 -10.25
CA ALA A 72 -8.75 3.40 -11.69
C ALA A 72 -9.42 2.10 -12.15
N ASP A 73 -10.29 2.21 -13.15
CA ASP A 73 -11.12 1.13 -13.70
C ASP A 73 -11.95 0.35 -12.67
N ARG A 74 -12.13 0.90 -11.46
CA ARG A 74 -12.73 0.21 -10.31
C ARG A 74 -12.04 -1.13 -10.01
N ASP A 75 -10.74 -1.22 -10.28
CA ASP A 75 -9.96 -2.43 -10.00
C ASP A 75 -9.35 -2.38 -8.59
N PRO A 76 -9.72 -3.31 -7.69
CA PRO A 76 -9.30 -3.28 -6.30
C PRO A 76 -7.80 -3.55 -6.13
N LYS A 77 -7.09 -4.06 -7.15
CA LYS A 77 -5.64 -4.25 -7.10
C LYS A 77 -4.89 -2.96 -6.83
N TRP A 78 -5.39 -1.80 -7.24
CA TRP A 78 -4.73 -0.52 -7.01
C TRP A 78 -4.72 -0.12 -5.53
N ILE A 79 -5.79 -0.46 -4.80
CA ILE A 79 -5.83 -0.26 -3.35
C ILE A 79 -4.89 -1.26 -2.65
N ARG A 80 -4.91 -2.53 -3.06
CA ARG A 80 -4.01 -3.56 -2.49
C ARG A 80 -2.54 -3.24 -2.74
N ARG A 81 -2.20 -2.74 -3.93
CA ARG A 81 -0.87 -2.25 -4.27
C ARG A 81 -0.41 -1.19 -3.26
N ASN A 82 -1.25 -0.19 -2.99
CA ASN A 82 -0.92 0.86 -2.00
C ASN A 82 -0.79 0.26 -0.59
N ALA A 83 -1.69 -0.65 -0.23
CA ALA A 83 -1.68 -1.30 1.07
C ALA A 83 -0.41 -2.15 1.28
N LEU A 84 0.11 -2.82 0.26
CA LEU A 84 1.40 -3.52 0.34
C LEU A 84 2.57 -2.56 0.58
N ILE A 85 2.59 -1.40 -0.09
CA ILE A 85 3.61 -0.36 0.16
C ILE A 85 3.54 0.12 1.61
N ILE A 86 2.33 0.39 2.10
CA ILE A 86 2.16 0.84 3.48
C ILE A 86 2.56 -0.26 4.46
N LEU A 87 2.20 -1.53 4.19
CA LEU A 87 2.63 -2.65 5.03
C LEU A 87 4.15 -2.71 5.13
N GLY A 88 4.88 -2.49 4.04
CA GLY A 88 6.35 -2.37 4.08
C GLY A 88 6.87 -1.17 4.88
N ASN A 89 6.09 -0.09 4.99
CA ASN A 89 6.46 1.10 5.75
C ASN A 89 6.13 1.01 7.25
N ILE A 90 5.00 0.37 7.62
CA ILE A 90 4.48 0.41 9.00
C ILE A 90 4.32 -0.97 9.65
N GLY A 91 4.35 -2.05 8.89
CA GLY A 91 4.09 -3.41 9.38
C GLY A 91 5.12 -3.89 10.40
N ASP A 92 4.76 -4.89 11.19
CA ASP A 92 5.67 -5.54 12.15
C ASP A 92 6.20 -6.84 11.54
N ALA A 93 7.53 -6.95 11.40
CA ALA A 93 8.17 -8.14 10.84
C ALA A 93 8.02 -9.38 11.75
N SER A 94 7.84 -9.17 13.06
CA SER A 94 7.65 -10.24 14.04
C SER A 94 6.22 -10.76 14.11
N ASP A 95 5.26 -10.01 13.56
CA ASP A 95 3.86 -10.42 13.51
C ASP A 95 3.62 -11.53 12.48
N GLU A 96 3.09 -12.65 12.96
CA GLU A 96 2.78 -13.81 12.13
C GLU A 96 1.74 -13.48 11.04
N ALA A 97 0.74 -12.64 11.36
CA ALA A 97 -0.29 -12.28 10.40
C ALA A 97 0.31 -11.49 9.22
N THR A 98 1.22 -10.57 9.50
CA THR A 98 1.99 -9.83 8.49
C THR A 98 2.76 -10.79 7.58
N GLN A 99 3.49 -11.75 8.14
CA GLN A 99 4.24 -12.73 7.34
C GLN A 99 3.33 -13.62 6.48
N ILE A 100 2.17 -14.05 7.00
CA ILE A 100 1.18 -14.85 6.26
C ILE A 100 0.64 -14.06 5.06
N VAL A 101 0.28 -12.79 5.27
CA VAL A 101 -0.24 -11.93 4.20
C VAL A 101 0.83 -11.73 3.12
N LEU A 102 2.07 -11.43 3.49
CA LEU A 102 3.16 -11.26 2.52
C LEU A 102 3.42 -12.54 1.72
N LYS A 103 3.49 -13.72 2.37
CA LYS A 103 3.62 -15.02 1.69
C LYS A 103 2.52 -15.24 0.65
N ARG A 104 1.26 -14.88 0.98
CA ARG A 104 0.14 -15.00 0.05
C ARG A 104 0.32 -14.09 -1.16
N TYR A 105 0.70 -12.83 -0.97
CA TYR A 105 0.87 -11.89 -2.08
C TYR A 105 2.16 -12.12 -2.90
N LEU A 106 3.19 -12.77 -2.33
CA LEU A 106 4.38 -13.18 -3.07
C LEU A 106 4.08 -14.24 -4.16
N ILE A 107 2.94 -14.94 -4.07
CA ILE A 107 2.48 -15.92 -5.06
C ILE A 107 1.18 -15.49 -5.75
N ASP A 108 0.80 -14.21 -5.65
CA ASP A 108 -0.41 -13.69 -6.28
C ASP A 108 -0.37 -13.87 -7.80
N ARG A 109 -1.52 -14.06 -8.45
CA ARG A 109 -1.62 -14.13 -9.92
C ARG A 109 -1.19 -12.83 -10.58
N GLU A 110 -1.45 -11.68 -9.95
CA GLU A 110 -1.16 -10.36 -10.49
C GLU A 110 0.32 -10.00 -10.26
N PRO A 111 1.14 -9.85 -11.32
CA PRO A 111 2.56 -9.52 -11.18
C PRO A 111 2.82 -8.20 -10.45
N ILE A 112 1.93 -7.21 -10.65
CA ILE A 112 2.01 -5.93 -9.93
C ILE A 112 1.90 -6.16 -8.41
N LEU A 113 0.99 -7.02 -7.95
CA LEU A 113 0.85 -7.28 -6.51
C LEU A 113 2.04 -8.07 -5.98
N ARG A 114 2.54 -9.06 -6.73
CA ARG A 114 3.78 -9.78 -6.38
C ARG A 114 4.97 -8.84 -6.22
N ALA A 115 5.19 -7.92 -7.18
CA ALA A 115 6.29 -6.96 -7.11
C ALA A 115 6.22 -6.08 -5.85
N HIS A 116 5.04 -5.54 -5.51
CA HIS A 116 4.92 -4.72 -4.30
C HIS A 116 5.02 -5.57 -3.01
N ALA A 117 4.67 -6.84 -3.05
CA ALA A 117 4.89 -7.78 -1.95
C ALA A 117 6.38 -8.11 -1.78
N VAL A 118 7.14 -8.27 -2.87
CA VAL A 118 8.61 -8.41 -2.84
C VAL A 118 9.23 -7.21 -2.15
N TRP A 119 8.86 -6.00 -2.58
CA TRP A 119 9.34 -4.76 -1.97
C TRP A 119 9.01 -4.66 -0.48
N ALA A 120 7.75 -4.94 -0.10
CA ALA A 120 7.30 -4.85 1.29
C ALA A 120 8.03 -5.87 2.19
N THR A 121 8.17 -7.10 1.71
CA THR A 121 8.88 -8.19 2.39
C THR A 121 10.35 -7.82 2.63
N ALA A 122 11.03 -7.34 1.58
CA ALA A 122 12.43 -6.92 1.68
C ALA A 122 12.62 -5.74 2.63
N ARG A 123 11.72 -4.75 2.56
CA ARG A 123 11.76 -3.58 3.44
C ARG A 123 11.57 -3.95 4.92
N LEU A 124 10.79 -4.97 5.21
CA LEU A 124 10.63 -5.51 6.57
C LEU A 124 11.78 -6.44 7.00
N GLY A 125 12.81 -6.63 6.16
CA GLY A 125 13.94 -7.51 6.46
C GLY A 125 13.61 -9.00 6.38
N LEU A 126 12.47 -9.36 5.78
CA LEU A 126 11.97 -10.73 5.68
C LEU A 126 12.49 -11.44 4.42
N ASN A 127 13.73 -11.15 4.01
CA ASN A 127 14.29 -11.62 2.73
C ASN A 127 14.31 -13.16 2.59
N TYR A 128 14.28 -13.89 3.71
CA TYR A 128 14.17 -15.35 3.73
C TYR A 128 12.84 -15.88 3.15
N LEU A 129 11.83 -15.03 3.00
CA LEU A 129 10.55 -15.34 2.37
C LEU A 129 10.56 -15.13 0.85
N LEU A 130 11.53 -14.37 0.32
CA LEU A 130 11.54 -13.99 -1.08
C LEU A 130 11.86 -15.20 -1.98
N PRO A 131 11.19 -15.33 -3.13
CA PRO A 131 11.59 -16.29 -4.14
C PRO A 131 12.94 -15.90 -4.75
N SER A 132 13.69 -16.87 -5.26
CA SER A 132 14.96 -16.61 -5.95
C SER A 132 14.79 -16.04 -7.36
N LYS A 133 13.62 -16.26 -7.99
CA LYS A 133 13.28 -15.79 -9.33
C LYS A 133 11.76 -15.71 -9.51
N ASP A 134 11.31 -14.89 -10.46
CA ASP A 134 9.93 -14.87 -10.96
C ASP A 134 9.95 -14.92 -12.50
N SER A 135 8.89 -15.44 -13.11
CA SER A 135 8.79 -15.48 -14.57
C SER A 135 8.38 -14.14 -15.19
N ASP A 136 7.75 -13.27 -14.40
CA ASP A 136 7.36 -11.95 -14.85
C ASP A 136 8.52 -10.95 -14.70
N PRO A 137 8.87 -10.20 -15.75
CA PRO A 137 9.99 -9.27 -15.72
C PRO A 137 9.82 -8.17 -14.68
N ILE A 138 8.59 -7.72 -14.40
CA ILE A 138 8.34 -6.66 -13.42
C ILE A 138 8.73 -7.12 -12.01
N VAL A 139 8.41 -8.37 -11.67
CA VAL A 139 8.75 -8.95 -10.37
C VAL A 139 10.24 -9.25 -10.30
N GLN A 140 10.81 -9.73 -11.41
CA GLN A 140 12.25 -9.99 -11.48
C GLN A 140 13.09 -8.72 -11.33
N ASP A 141 12.67 -7.60 -11.92
CA ASP A 141 13.32 -6.29 -11.77
C ASP A 141 13.30 -5.81 -10.31
N GLU A 142 12.18 -6.03 -9.63
CA GLU A 142 12.04 -5.70 -8.21
C GLU A 142 12.95 -6.59 -7.34
N LEU A 143 13.03 -7.90 -7.60
CA LEU A 143 13.97 -8.81 -6.93
C LEU A 143 15.44 -8.40 -7.12
N ASN A 144 15.78 -7.84 -8.28
CA ASN A 144 17.12 -7.37 -8.60
C ASN A 144 17.47 -6.02 -7.92
N SER A 145 16.46 -5.30 -7.40
CA SER A 145 16.59 -3.92 -6.92
C SER A 145 15.93 -3.71 -5.55
N LEU A 146 16.22 -4.60 -4.59
CA LEU A 146 15.58 -4.59 -3.28
C LEU A 146 15.83 -3.27 -2.51
N PRO A 147 14.85 -2.77 -1.75
CA PRO A 147 15.01 -1.59 -0.91
C PRO A 147 15.92 -1.87 0.30
N SER A 148 16.39 -0.80 0.93
CA SER A 148 16.99 -0.91 2.27
C SER A 148 15.96 -1.41 3.29
N VAL A 149 16.42 -2.25 4.22
CA VAL A 149 15.63 -2.67 5.38
C VAL A 149 15.24 -1.44 6.21
N ARG A 150 13.99 -1.40 6.66
CA ARG A 150 13.49 -0.41 7.60
C ARG A 150 14.02 -0.75 8.99
N LEU A 151 14.85 0.15 9.54
CA LEU A 151 15.39 0.07 10.91
C LEU A 151 14.29 0.27 11.95
#